data_AF-A0ABD6Z4X2-F1
#
_entry.id   AF-A0ABD6Z4X2-F1
#
_cell.length_a   1.000
_cell.length_b   1.000
_cell.length_c   1.000
_cell.angle_alpha   90.00
_cell.angle_beta   90.00
_cell.angle_gamma   90.00
#
_symmetry.space_group_name_H-M   'P 1'
#
loop_
_entity.id
_entity.type
_entity.pdbx_description
1 polymer ?
#
loop_
_entity_poly.entity_id
_entity_poly.type
_entity_poly.pdbx_seq_one_letter_code
_entity_poly.pdbx_strand_id
1 'polypeptide(L)'
;MKRTLFFVTNLIFLIATLINAFSFFYFFYQSNLDFVSNNFTSKESVRLIVNNNLSSETWGNLLGDQKKMLVVKNLESNFYYKAIYTNYDWYLPLSEGRNFVKEDFYDGKNRAIVGKELASKNKNNVNIEGKNYEVIGVLDGSYSKNLNKTALINIDSLEGTQTQGVYQINSNESAMEKVKKHLINDISAITYSDDTKIYNAKNTEGNNNLLRYSFQILCLLGVGICIFFYLTLSQSTNYLKKIIGISRNTVLIEEIKQLLAVWLVESVLVLTILYFPFKKYIYDSIHSFTTNYISSQFLIICSAATLFILLFLRNWRKLDEI
;
A
#
# COMPACT_ATOMS: atom_id res chain seq x y z
N MET A 1 -9.75 21.38 35.54
CA MET A 1 -10.77 20.59 34.79
C MET A 1 -10.72 20.84 33.28
N LYS A 2 -10.88 22.07 32.76
CA LYS A 2 -10.85 22.36 31.30
C LYS A 2 -9.56 21.92 30.60
N ARG A 3 -8.38 22.18 31.19
CA ARG A 3 -7.08 21.74 30.64
C ARG A 3 -6.93 20.22 30.59
N THR A 4 -7.31 19.53 31.66
CA THR A 4 -7.26 18.06 31.73
C THR A 4 -8.16 17.43 30.68
N LEU A 5 -9.35 18.01 30.46
CA LEU A 5 -10.31 17.48 29.49
C LEU A 5 -9.88 17.72 28.05
N PHE A 6 -9.39 18.93 27.76
CA PHE A 6 -8.78 19.24 26.47
C PHE A 6 -7.62 18.29 26.19
N PHE A 7 -6.78 17.99 27.18
CA PHE A 7 -5.70 17.02 27.04
C PHE A 7 -6.21 15.60 26.74
N VAL A 8 -7.24 15.13 27.45
CA VAL A 8 -7.84 13.80 27.22
C VAL A 8 -8.44 13.69 25.82
N THR A 9 -9.16 14.71 25.35
CA THR A 9 -9.74 14.75 23.99
C THR A 9 -8.65 14.67 22.92
N ASN A 10 -7.57 15.43 23.06
CA ASN A 10 -6.45 15.40 22.11
C ASN A 10 -5.66 14.09 22.20
N LEU A 11 -5.46 13.53 23.40
CA LEU A 11 -4.82 12.23 23.57
C LEU A 11 -5.59 11.11 22.84
N ILE A 12 -6.92 11.13 22.91
CA ILE A 12 -7.74 10.13 22.21
C ILE A 12 -7.69 10.36 20.69
N PHE A 13 -7.67 11.61 20.23
CA PHE A 13 -7.48 11.92 18.81
C PHE A 13 -6.10 11.44 18.31
N LEU A 14 -5.05 11.64 19.10
CA LEU A 14 -3.71 11.13 18.82
C LEU A 14 -3.70 9.60 18.72
N ILE A 15 -4.33 8.90 19.67
CA ILE A 15 -4.48 7.43 19.63
C ILE A 15 -5.23 7.00 18.37
N ALA A 16 -6.34 7.66 18.02
CA ALA A 16 -7.10 7.36 16.81
C ALA A 16 -6.26 7.56 15.54
N THR A 17 -5.47 8.63 15.51
CA THR A 17 -4.57 8.95 14.38
C THR A 17 -3.45 7.92 14.26
N LEU A 18 -2.88 7.47 15.38
CA LEU A 18 -1.90 6.38 15.43
C LEU A 18 -2.52 5.07 14.93
N ILE A 19 -3.68 4.67 15.44
CA ILE A 19 -4.40 3.46 15.01
C ILE A 19 -4.68 3.51 13.51
N ASN A 20 -5.18 4.64 13.00
CA ASN A 20 -5.44 4.82 11.58
C ASN A 20 -4.16 4.60 10.77
N ALA A 21 -3.07 5.27 11.14
CA ALA A 21 -1.80 5.18 10.43
C ALA A 21 -1.16 3.78 10.49
N PHE A 22 -1.18 3.12 11.66
CA PHE A 22 -0.72 1.74 11.82
C PHE A 22 -1.59 0.75 11.03
N SER A 23 -2.90 0.97 10.95
CA SER A 23 -3.80 0.13 10.15
C SER A 23 -3.44 0.21 8.67
N PHE A 24 -3.19 1.42 8.14
CA PHE A 24 -2.74 1.59 6.76
C PHE A 24 -1.40 0.90 6.50
N PHE A 25 -0.46 1.03 7.43
CA PHE A 25 0.82 0.33 7.33
C PHE A 25 0.62 -1.19 7.31
N TYR A 26 -0.19 -1.71 8.24
CA TYR A 26 -0.52 -3.14 8.30
C TYR A 26 -1.16 -3.63 7.00
N PHE A 27 -2.15 -2.93 6.45
CA PHE A 27 -2.79 -3.34 5.20
C PHE A 27 -1.84 -3.28 4.01
N PHE A 28 -0.98 -2.28 3.95
CA PHE A 28 0.02 -2.19 2.89
C PHE A 28 1.03 -3.35 2.97
N TYR A 29 1.51 -3.63 4.18
CA TYR A 29 2.40 -4.74 4.47
C TYR A 29 1.74 -6.09 4.15
N GLN A 30 0.49 -6.30 4.57
CA GLN A 30 -0.28 -7.51 4.33
C GLN A 30 -0.55 -7.70 2.84
N SER A 31 -0.93 -6.65 2.11
CA SER A 31 -1.13 -6.71 0.66
C SER A 31 0.13 -7.15 -0.08
N ASN A 32 1.31 -6.69 0.35
CA ASN A 32 2.58 -7.13 -0.23
C ASN A 32 2.88 -8.60 0.14
N LEU A 33 2.62 -9.00 1.38
CA LEU A 33 2.72 -10.40 1.82
C LEU A 33 1.82 -11.33 1.01
N ASP A 34 0.56 -10.95 0.83
CA ASP A 34 -0.42 -11.72 0.07
C ASP A 34 -0.02 -11.84 -1.39
N PHE A 35 0.50 -10.77 -1.98
CA PHE A 35 1.02 -10.79 -3.34
C PHE A 35 2.18 -11.78 -3.46
N VAL A 36 3.18 -11.68 -2.58
CA VAL A 36 4.38 -12.55 -2.62
C VAL A 36 4.03 -14.01 -2.31
N SER A 37 3.18 -14.26 -1.32
CA SER A 37 2.72 -15.61 -0.96
C SER A 37 1.86 -16.27 -2.03
N ASN A 38 1.12 -15.47 -2.82
CA ASN A 38 0.38 -15.93 -3.99
C ASN A 38 1.27 -16.05 -5.25
N ASN A 39 2.58 -16.28 -5.09
CA ASN A 39 3.55 -16.35 -6.19
C ASN A 39 3.47 -15.12 -7.10
N PHE A 40 3.34 -13.95 -6.50
CA PHE A 40 3.27 -12.67 -7.18
C PHE A 40 2.07 -12.53 -8.14
N THR A 41 0.93 -13.13 -7.74
CA THR A 41 -0.36 -13.05 -8.43
C THR A 41 -1.21 -11.93 -7.82
N SER A 42 -1.68 -11.01 -8.65
CA SER A 42 -2.67 -9.98 -8.26
C SER A 42 -4.09 -10.34 -8.68
N LYS A 43 -5.09 -9.59 -8.18
CA LYS A 43 -6.51 -9.71 -8.58
C LYS A 43 -6.78 -9.51 -10.07
N GLU A 44 -5.89 -8.80 -10.75
CA GLU A 44 -5.97 -8.46 -12.17
C GLU A 44 -4.92 -9.22 -12.98
N SER A 45 -4.39 -10.32 -12.43
CA SER A 45 -3.41 -11.11 -13.16
C SER A 45 -4.05 -11.89 -14.31
N VAL A 46 -3.39 -11.92 -15.45
CA VAL A 46 -3.77 -12.72 -16.61
C VAL A 46 -2.57 -13.58 -17.00
N ARG A 47 -2.79 -14.86 -17.24
CA ARG A 47 -1.74 -15.72 -17.81
C ARG A 47 -1.77 -15.64 -19.33
N LEU A 48 -0.60 -15.61 -19.95
CA LEU A 48 -0.38 -15.67 -21.38
C LEU A 48 0.47 -16.88 -21.68
N ILE A 49 0.14 -17.62 -22.74
CA ILE A 49 1.02 -18.67 -23.25
C ILE A 49 1.67 -18.14 -24.52
N VAL A 50 2.98 -18.05 -24.46
CA VAL A 50 3.82 -17.58 -25.55
C VAL A 50 4.35 -18.81 -26.28
N ASN A 51 3.87 -19.00 -27.51
CA ASN A 51 4.15 -20.20 -28.30
C ASN A 51 5.44 -20.02 -29.13
N ASN A 52 5.80 -18.79 -29.47
CA ASN A 52 6.98 -18.43 -30.25
C ASN A 52 8.06 -17.79 -29.38
N ASN A 53 9.33 -17.91 -29.77
CA ASN A 53 10.41 -17.23 -29.06
C ASN A 53 10.30 -15.72 -29.26
N LEU A 54 9.90 -15.00 -28.20
CA LEU A 54 9.85 -13.54 -28.18
C LEU A 54 11.13 -12.99 -27.51
N SER A 55 11.88 -12.16 -28.23
CA SER A 55 13.09 -11.53 -27.69
C SER A 55 12.77 -10.52 -26.57
N SER A 56 13.75 -10.21 -25.72
CA SER A 56 13.61 -9.15 -24.70
C SER A 56 13.28 -7.80 -25.35
N GLU A 57 13.89 -7.47 -26.48
CA GLU A 57 13.63 -6.24 -27.24
C GLU A 57 12.16 -6.16 -27.71
N THR A 58 11.61 -7.28 -28.19
CA THR A 58 10.19 -7.36 -28.57
C THR A 58 9.29 -7.06 -27.37
N TRP A 59 9.57 -7.65 -26.21
CA TRP A 59 8.86 -7.32 -24.97
C TRP A 59 9.00 -5.86 -24.56
N GLY A 60 10.20 -5.28 -24.67
CA GLY A 60 10.47 -3.89 -24.34
C GLY A 60 9.68 -2.91 -25.23
N ASN A 61 9.52 -3.23 -26.52
CA ASN A 61 8.74 -2.43 -27.47
C ASN A 61 7.23 -2.54 -27.23
N LEU A 62 6.75 -3.74 -26.94
CA LEU A 62 5.32 -4.00 -26.66
C LEU A 62 4.82 -3.30 -25.41
N LEU A 63 5.66 -3.26 -24.37
CA LEU A 63 5.32 -2.65 -23.10
C LEU A 63 5.45 -1.12 -23.12
N GLY A 64 6.07 -0.53 -24.14
CA GLY A 64 6.12 0.93 -24.34
C GLY A 64 6.67 1.65 -23.11
N ASP A 65 5.91 2.57 -22.50
CA ASP A 65 6.29 3.27 -21.27
C ASP A 65 6.03 2.47 -19.98
N GLN A 66 5.34 1.33 -20.07
CA GLN A 66 5.03 0.45 -18.94
C GLN A 66 6.17 -0.53 -18.61
N LYS A 67 7.43 -0.15 -18.86
CA LYS A 67 8.65 -1.00 -18.74
C LYS A 67 9.04 -1.44 -17.31
N LYS A 68 8.11 -1.77 -16.42
CA LYS A 68 8.41 -2.31 -15.07
C LYS A 68 8.32 -3.84 -15.04
N MET A 69 8.97 -4.53 -15.98
CA MET A 69 8.81 -5.98 -16.19
C MET A 69 9.78 -6.80 -15.34
N LEU A 70 9.37 -7.31 -14.17
CA LEU A 70 10.13 -8.35 -13.46
C LEU A 70 9.82 -9.73 -14.03
N VAL A 71 10.84 -10.49 -14.43
CA VAL A 71 10.71 -11.92 -14.76
C VAL A 71 11.00 -12.75 -13.51
N VAL A 72 9.96 -13.38 -12.98
CA VAL A 72 10.14 -14.33 -11.87
C VAL A 72 10.61 -15.66 -12.43
N LYS A 73 11.59 -16.32 -11.80
CA LYS A 73 11.92 -17.72 -12.09
C LYS A 73 11.87 -18.52 -10.79
N ASN A 74 10.95 -19.47 -10.70
CA ASN A 74 11.03 -20.43 -9.61
C ASN A 74 12.07 -21.50 -9.96
N LEU A 75 13.13 -21.63 -9.16
CA LEU A 75 14.22 -22.58 -9.39
C LEU A 75 13.90 -24.01 -8.93
N GLU A 76 12.85 -24.21 -8.14
CA GLU A 76 12.48 -25.56 -7.66
C GLU A 76 11.62 -26.34 -8.65
N SER A 77 11.03 -25.67 -9.65
CA SER A 77 10.26 -26.32 -10.70
C SER A 77 10.95 -26.20 -12.05
N ASN A 78 11.12 -27.30 -12.78
CA ASN A 78 11.49 -27.29 -14.21
C ASN A 78 10.48 -26.54 -15.10
N PHE A 79 9.39 -26.03 -14.51
CA PHE A 79 8.45 -25.10 -15.13
C PHE A 79 8.89 -23.65 -14.91
N TYR A 80 9.16 -22.95 -16.00
CA TYR A 80 9.33 -21.49 -15.99
C TYR A 80 7.96 -20.84 -15.75
N TYR A 81 7.82 -20.14 -14.62
CA TYR A 81 6.69 -19.25 -14.40
C TYR A 81 7.13 -17.81 -14.54
N LYS A 82 6.92 -17.20 -15.70
CA LYS A 82 7.49 -15.88 -16.03
C LYS A 82 6.47 -14.80 -15.75
N ALA A 83 6.44 -14.26 -14.55
CA ALA A 83 5.59 -13.08 -14.35
C ALA A 83 6.14 -11.88 -15.15
N ILE A 84 5.25 -10.96 -15.52
CA ILE A 84 5.47 -9.68 -16.19
C ILE A 84 4.63 -8.70 -15.39
N TYR A 85 5.20 -7.59 -14.96
CA TYR A 85 4.46 -6.60 -14.18
C TYR A 85 4.37 -5.33 -14.98
N THR A 86 3.16 -4.82 -15.12
CA THR A 86 2.89 -3.61 -15.89
C THR A 86 1.89 -2.81 -15.08
N ASN A 87 2.40 -1.87 -14.26
CA ASN A 87 1.68 -0.87 -13.42
C ASN A 87 1.73 -0.98 -11.89
N TYR A 88 2.35 -1.98 -11.29
CA TYR A 88 2.39 -2.03 -9.82
C TYR A 88 3.69 -1.42 -9.27
N ASP A 89 3.58 -0.54 -8.27
CA ASP A 89 4.68 -0.17 -7.37
C ASP A 89 4.82 -1.30 -6.34
N TRP A 90 5.32 -2.46 -6.78
CA TRP A 90 5.52 -3.62 -5.91
C TRP A 90 6.89 -3.52 -5.23
N TYR A 91 6.90 -3.86 -3.95
CA TYR A 91 8.10 -3.98 -3.14
C TYR A 91 8.33 -5.46 -2.85
N LEU A 92 9.46 -6.01 -3.26
CA LEU A 92 9.87 -7.32 -2.76
C LEU A 92 10.39 -7.13 -1.33
N PRO A 93 10.01 -8.01 -0.40
CA PRO A 93 10.59 -7.98 0.93
C PRO A 93 12.06 -8.40 0.80
N LEU A 94 12.96 -7.43 0.89
CA LEU A 94 14.41 -7.66 0.84
C LEU A 94 15.02 -7.57 2.24
N SER A 95 15.88 -8.53 2.55
CA SER A 95 16.77 -8.48 3.71
C SER A 95 18.02 -7.64 3.43
N GLU A 96 18.57 -7.75 2.21
CA GLU A 96 19.77 -7.04 1.74
C GLU A 96 19.60 -6.56 0.29
N GLY A 97 20.35 -5.51 -0.09
CA GLY A 97 20.40 -4.99 -1.45
C GLY A 97 19.23 -4.08 -1.84
N ARG A 98 18.86 -4.08 -3.12
CA ARG A 98 17.82 -3.23 -3.71
C ARG A 98 16.89 -4.02 -4.64
N ASN A 99 15.70 -3.47 -4.88
CA ASN A 99 14.78 -3.99 -5.89
C ASN A 99 15.30 -3.70 -7.31
N PHE A 100 14.73 -4.40 -8.29
CA PHE A 100 14.94 -4.09 -9.70
C PHE A 100 14.41 -2.68 -10.01
N VAL A 101 15.22 -1.90 -10.71
CA VAL A 101 14.83 -0.61 -11.30
C VAL A 101 14.66 -0.74 -12.80
N LYS A 102 14.06 0.25 -13.46
CA LYS A 102 13.77 0.21 -14.90
C LYS A 102 15.03 -0.04 -15.73
N GLU A 103 16.15 0.50 -15.28
CA GLU A 103 17.47 0.43 -15.93
C GLU A 103 18.11 -0.96 -15.80
N ASP A 104 17.63 -1.82 -14.89
CA ASP A 104 18.12 -3.19 -14.77
C ASP A 104 17.54 -4.12 -15.86
N PHE A 105 16.59 -3.62 -16.64
CA PHE A 105 15.96 -4.31 -17.74
C PHE A 105 16.42 -3.69 -19.06
N TYR A 106 16.71 -4.55 -20.04
CA TYR A 106 17.13 -4.20 -21.38
C TYR A 106 18.51 -3.53 -21.46
N ASP A 107 19.41 -3.85 -20.52
CA ASP A 107 20.79 -3.36 -20.54
C ASP A 107 21.83 -4.47 -20.85
N GLY A 108 21.35 -5.69 -21.11
CA GLY A 108 22.17 -6.83 -21.52
C GLY A 108 22.98 -7.46 -20.38
N LYS A 109 22.74 -7.08 -19.12
CA LYS A 109 23.41 -7.71 -17.96
C LYS A 109 22.50 -8.74 -17.30
N ASN A 110 23.09 -9.82 -16.79
CA ASN A 110 22.36 -10.84 -16.04
C ASN A 110 22.27 -10.45 -14.56
N ARG A 111 21.08 -10.09 -14.09
CA ARG A 111 20.85 -9.69 -12.69
C ARG A 111 19.84 -10.59 -12.02
N ALA A 112 20.05 -10.84 -10.73
CA ALA A 112 19.18 -11.65 -9.92
C ALA A 112 18.88 -11.03 -8.54
N ILE A 113 17.66 -11.25 -8.07
CA ILE A 113 17.28 -11.16 -6.66
C ILE A 113 17.01 -12.57 -6.17
N VAL A 114 17.70 -13.01 -5.12
CA VAL A 114 17.66 -14.42 -4.70
C VAL A 114 17.18 -14.60 -3.27
N GLY A 115 16.61 -15.76 -2.99
CA GLY A 115 16.32 -16.19 -1.63
C GLY A 115 17.58 -16.36 -0.76
N LYS A 116 17.39 -16.27 0.56
CA LYS A 116 18.47 -16.35 1.55
C LYS A 116 19.29 -17.65 1.45
N GLU A 117 18.66 -18.79 1.12
CA GLU A 117 19.39 -20.05 0.98
C GLU A 117 20.33 -20.03 -0.23
N LEU A 118 19.92 -19.38 -1.33
CA LEU A 118 20.75 -19.24 -2.53
C LEU A 118 21.88 -18.23 -2.33
N ALA A 119 21.59 -17.10 -1.64
CA ALA A 119 22.60 -16.10 -1.29
C ALA A 119 23.70 -16.64 -0.36
N SER A 120 23.38 -17.65 0.46
CA SER A 120 24.35 -18.22 1.41
C SER A 120 25.56 -18.88 0.74
N LYS A 121 25.42 -19.32 -0.52
CA LYS A 121 26.49 -19.97 -1.30
C LYS A 121 27.44 -18.98 -1.98
N ASN A 122 26.94 -17.83 -2.40
CA ASN A 122 27.75 -16.70 -2.89
C ASN A 122 26.90 -15.42 -2.88
N LYS A 123 27.33 -14.40 -2.11
CA LYS A 123 26.56 -13.17 -1.91
C LYS A 123 26.49 -12.25 -3.13
N ASN A 124 27.52 -12.26 -3.98
CA ASN A 124 27.64 -11.28 -5.08
C ASN A 124 27.20 -11.85 -6.43
N ASN A 125 27.33 -13.16 -6.62
CA ASN A 125 27.04 -13.81 -7.88
C ASN A 125 26.40 -15.18 -7.64
N VAL A 126 25.42 -15.55 -8.45
CA VAL A 126 24.80 -16.87 -8.39
C VAL A 126 24.85 -17.52 -9.78
N ASN A 127 25.22 -18.81 -9.81
CA ASN A 127 25.10 -19.60 -11.04
C ASN A 127 23.71 -20.24 -11.10
N ILE A 128 22.96 -19.92 -12.14
CA ILE A 128 21.64 -20.49 -12.43
C ILE A 128 21.71 -21.05 -13.84
N GLU A 129 21.57 -22.38 -13.97
CA GLU A 129 21.58 -23.10 -15.25
C GLU A 129 22.80 -22.78 -16.13
N GLY A 130 23.99 -22.70 -15.52
CA GLY A 130 25.23 -22.46 -16.24
C GLY A 130 25.50 -20.99 -16.58
N LYS A 131 24.57 -20.08 -16.30
CA LYS A 131 24.78 -18.63 -16.41
C LYS A 131 25.05 -18.01 -15.06
N ASN A 132 25.97 -17.05 -15.04
CA ASN A 132 26.29 -16.29 -13.83
C ASN A 132 25.46 -15.00 -13.78
N TYR A 133 24.88 -14.71 -12.62
CA TYR A 133 24.02 -13.55 -12.38
C TYR A 133 24.59 -12.71 -11.25
N GLU A 134 24.64 -11.40 -11.44
CA GLU A 134 24.94 -10.44 -10.37
C GLU A 134 23.76 -10.39 -9.39
N VAL A 135 24.03 -10.66 -8.11
CA VAL A 135 23.01 -10.60 -7.06
C VAL A 135 22.86 -9.15 -6.60
N ILE A 136 21.73 -8.53 -6.94
CA ILE A 136 21.43 -7.13 -6.58
C ILE A 136 20.55 -7.01 -5.32
N GLY A 137 19.96 -8.12 -4.88
CA GLY A 137 19.10 -8.16 -3.70
C GLY A 137 18.89 -9.57 -3.16
N VAL A 138 18.59 -9.65 -1.85
CA VAL A 138 18.31 -10.91 -1.16
C VAL A 138 16.91 -10.85 -0.55
N LEU A 139 16.02 -11.75 -0.98
CA LEU A 139 14.67 -11.87 -0.45
C LEU A 139 14.72 -12.22 1.05
N ASP A 140 13.82 -11.59 1.80
CA ASP A 140 13.60 -11.91 3.19
C ASP A 140 12.74 -13.18 3.31
N GLY A 141 13.43 -14.26 3.69
CA GLY A 141 12.85 -15.57 3.93
C GLY A 141 11.80 -15.66 5.03
N SER A 142 11.70 -14.65 5.89
CA SER A 142 10.71 -14.63 6.97
C SER A 142 9.27 -14.52 6.46
N TYR A 143 9.08 -14.05 5.21
CA TYR A 143 7.77 -13.80 4.61
C TYR A 143 7.13 -15.09 4.06
N SER A 144 7.94 -16.00 3.51
CA SER A 144 7.49 -17.30 3.05
C SER A 144 8.69 -18.24 2.83
N LYS A 145 8.55 -19.50 3.26
CA LYS A 145 9.58 -20.52 3.06
C LYS A 145 9.94 -20.71 1.58
N ASN A 146 9.00 -20.50 0.67
CA ASN A 146 9.24 -20.65 -0.77
C ASN A 146 10.18 -19.55 -1.31
N LEU A 147 10.21 -18.38 -0.68
CA LEU A 147 11.09 -17.27 -1.11
C LEU A 147 12.55 -17.57 -0.86
N ASN A 148 12.87 -18.37 0.16
CA ASN A 148 14.26 -18.74 0.47
C ASN A 148 14.98 -19.43 -0.68
N LYS A 149 14.23 -20.08 -1.57
CA LYS A 149 14.73 -20.89 -2.67
C LYS A 149 14.36 -20.35 -4.05
N THR A 150 13.78 -19.15 -4.09
CA THR A 150 13.37 -18.50 -5.34
C THR A 150 14.51 -17.62 -5.87
N ALA A 151 14.64 -17.52 -7.20
CA ALA A 151 15.50 -16.54 -7.85
C ALA A 151 14.74 -15.74 -8.90
N LEU A 152 14.62 -14.44 -8.68
CA LEU A 152 13.99 -13.52 -9.62
C LEU A 152 15.09 -13.00 -10.55
N ILE A 153 14.90 -13.06 -11.86
CA ILE A 153 15.93 -12.70 -12.84
C ILE A 153 15.38 -11.65 -13.82
N ASN A 154 16.24 -10.84 -14.42
CA ASN A 154 15.78 -9.94 -15.47
C ASN A 154 15.57 -10.68 -16.80
N ILE A 155 14.71 -10.12 -17.66
CA ILE A 155 14.34 -10.75 -18.94
C ILE A 155 15.51 -10.94 -19.90
N ASP A 156 16.52 -10.07 -19.83
CA ASP A 156 17.71 -10.14 -20.72
C ASP A 156 18.49 -11.44 -20.56
N SER A 157 18.30 -12.11 -19.42
CA SER A 157 18.98 -13.37 -19.14
C SER A 157 18.36 -14.58 -19.86
N LEU A 158 17.16 -14.43 -20.43
CA LEU A 158 16.45 -15.51 -21.14
C LEU A 158 16.97 -15.65 -22.57
N GLU A 159 17.30 -16.88 -22.98
CA GLU A 159 17.76 -17.17 -24.35
C GLU A 159 16.98 -18.33 -25.00
N GLY A 160 16.83 -18.26 -26.32
CA GLY A 160 16.23 -19.34 -27.12
C GLY A 160 14.85 -19.76 -26.61
N THR A 161 14.65 -21.07 -26.44
CA THR A 161 13.39 -21.66 -25.96
C THR A 161 13.03 -21.25 -24.53
N GLN A 162 13.96 -20.69 -23.76
CA GLN A 162 13.66 -20.09 -22.44
C GLN A 162 12.80 -18.84 -22.57
N THR A 163 12.53 -18.33 -23.77
CA THR A 163 11.58 -17.23 -24.02
C THR A 163 10.14 -17.74 -24.29
N GLN A 164 9.93 -19.04 -24.54
CA GLN A 164 8.60 -19.67 -24.65
C GLN A 164 8.02 -20.10 -23.30
N GLY A 165 6.69 -20.13 -23.18
CA GLY A 165 6.00 -20.70 -22.01
C GLY A 165 4.96 -19.78 -21.39
N VAL A 166 4.67 -20.03 -20.10
CA VAL A 166 3.60 -19.32 -19.38
C VAL A 166 4.15 -18.03 -18.78
N TYR A 167 3.57 -16.93 -19.22
CA TYR A 167 3.77 -15.62 -18.64
C TYR A 167 2.58 -15.22 -17.78
N GLN A 168 2.79 -14.52 -16.67
CA GLN A 168 1.71 -13.89 -15.90
C GLN A 168 1.83 -12.39 -15.95
N ILE A 169 0.94 -11.72 -16.65
CA ILE A 169 0.89 -10.27 -16.66
C ILE A 169 0.00 -9.79 -15.52
N ASN A 170 0.55 -9.03 -14.59
CA ASN A 170 -0.22 -8.27 -13.61
C ASN A 170 -0.51 -6.88 -14.18
N SER A 171 -1.66 -6.72 -14.82
CA SER A 171 -2.09 -5.50 -15.50
C SER A 171 -3.60 -5.34 -15.45
N ASN A 172 -4.09 -4.11 -15.56
CA ASN A 172 -5.51 -3.90 -15.81
C ASN A 172 -5.93 -4.52 -17.17
N GLU A 173 -7.22 -4.85 -17.28
CA GLU A 173 -7.84 -5.49 -18.45
C GLU A 173 -7.60 -4.69 -19.75
N SER A 174 -7.58 -3.36 -19.66
CA SER A 174 -7.39 -2.47 -20.83
C SER A 174 -5.98 -2.57 -21.44
N ALA A 175 -4.92 -2.68 -20.62
CA ALA A 175 -3.56 -2.86 -21.09
C ALA A 175 -3.35 -4.29 -21.60
N MET A 176 -4.03 -5.27 -21.00
CA MET A 176 -4.04 -6.64 -21.51
C MET A 176 -4.64 -6.74 -22.92
N GLU A 177 -5.79 -6.12 -23.16
CA GLU A 177 -6.43 -6.12 -24.48
C GLU A 177 -5.54 -5.44 -25.55
N LYS A 178 -4.72 -4.45 -25.16
CA LYS A 178 -3.70 -3.87 -26.06
C LYS A 178 -2.60 -4.88 -26.39
N VAL A 179 -2.06 -5.57 -25.39
CA VAL A 179 -1.01 -6.59 -25.59
C VAL A 179 -1.54 -7.73 -26.48
N LYS A 180 -2.76 -8.22 -26.21
CA LYS A 180 -3.42 -9.23 -27.04
C LYS A 180 -3.53 -8.77 -28.49
N LYS A 181 -4.06 -7.57 -28.74
CA LYS A 181 -4.24 -7.04 -30.11
C LYS A 181 -2.95 -6.99 -30.92
N HIS A 182 -1.80 -6.75 -30.30
CA HIS A 182 -0.53 -6.66 -31.01
C HIS A 182 0.14 -8.02 -31.26
N LEU A 183 -0.29 -9.10 -30.58
CA LEU A 183 0.41 -10.39 -30.53
C LEU A 183 -0.49 -11.60 -30.79
N ILE A 184 -1.63 -11.38 -31.46
CA ILE A 184 -2.64 -12.42 -31.76
C ILE A 184 -2.05 -13.70 -32.38
N ASN A 185 -0.95 -13.59 -33.12
CA ASN A 185 -0.30 -14.75 -33.78
C ASN A 185 0.82 -15.39 -32.96
N ASP A 186 1.40 -14.68 -31.98
CA ASP A 186 2.56 -15.14 -31.20
C ASP A 186 2.20 -15.57 -29.78
N ILE A 187 1.01 -15.18 -29.32
CA ILE A 187 0.52 -15.40 -27.96
C ILE A 187 -0.89 -15.97 -28.01
N SER A 188 -1.07 -17.16 -27.44
CA SER A 188 -2.39 -17.61 -27.00
C SER A 188 -2.63 -17.07 -25.60
N ALA A 189 -3.43 -16.00 -25.51
CA ALA A 189 -3.89 -15.50 -24.23
C ALA A 189 -4.93 -16.48 -23.68
N ILE A 190 -4.50 -17.39 -22.83
CA ILE A 190 -5.43 -18.22 -22.08
C ILE A 190 -5.71 -17.49 -20.78
N THR A 191 -6.91 -16.94 -20.64
CA THR A 191 -7.42 -16.45 -19.36
C THR A 191 -7.59 -17.65 -18.43
N TYR A 192 -6.50 -18.24 -17.94
CA TYR A 192 -6.53 -19.02 -16.74
C TYR A 192 -6.70 -18.02 -15.62
N SER A 193 -7.95 -17.78 -15.25
CA SER A 193 -8.19 -17.56 -13.86
C SER A 193 -7.75 -18.84 -13.15
N ASP A 194 -6.59 -18.80 -12.49
CA ASP A 194 -6.42 -19.66 -11.33
C ASP A 194 -7.40 -19.09 -10.31
N ASP A 195 -8.70 -19.35 -10.53
CA ASP A 195 -9.82 -18.62 -9.94
C ASP A 195 -9.68 -18.63 -8.44
N THR A 196 -9.16 -19.72 -7.88
CA THR A 196 -8.86 -19.85 -6.46
C THR A 196 -7.86 -18.81 -5.95
N LYS A 197 -6.75 -18.54 -6.65
CA LYS A 197 -5.73 -17.56 -6.22
C LYS A 197 -6.18 -16.12 -6.45
N ILE A 198 -6.85 -15.85 -7.57
CA ILE A 198 -7.43 -14.54 -7.86
C ILE A 198 -8.58 -14.25 -6.89
N TYR A 199 -9.42 -15.25 -6.61
CA TYR A 199 -10.49 -15.19 -5.61
C TYR A 199 -9.93 -14.97 -4.22
N ASN A 200 -8.88 -15.70 -3.82
CA ASN A 200 -8.21 -15.49 -2.54
C ASN A 200 -7.62 -14.07 -2.46
N ALA A 201 -6.94 -13.59 -3.49
CA ALA A 201 -6.42 -12.22 -3.53
C ALA A 201 -7.55 -11.17 -3.43
N LYS A 202 -8.66 -11.34 -4.16
CA LYS A 202 -9.83 -10.45 -4.10
C LYS A 202 -10.51 -10.49 -2.74
N ASN A 203 -10.67 -11.68 -2.15
CA ASN A 203 -11.33 -11.84 -0.85
C ASN A 203 -10.47 -11.26 0.28
N THR A 204 -9.16 -11.47 0.24
CA THR A 204 -8.24 -10.87 1.22
C THR A 204 -8.21 -9.35 1.12
N GLU A 205 -8.18 -8.77 -0.09
CA GLU A 205 -8.28 -7.32 -0.28
C GLU A 205 -9.64 -6.77 0.20
N GLY A 206 -10.74 -7.47 -0.10
CA GLY A 206 -12.07 -7.12 0.39
C GLY A 206 -12.15 -7.12 1.92
N ASN A 207 -11.63 -8.15 2.56
CA ASN A 207 -11.56 -8.27 4.03
C ASN A 207 -10.67 -7.18 4.63
N ASN A 208 -9.53 -6.88 4.00
CA ASN A 208 -8.63 -5.81 4.43
C ASN A 208 -9.30 -4.43 4.34
N ASN A 209 -10.03 -4.15 3.26
CA ASN A 209 -10.80 -2.91 3.13
C ASN A 209 -11.92 -2.83 4.19
N LEU A 210 -12.63 -3.92 4.46
CA LEU A 210 -13.68 -3.96 5.48
C LEU A 210 -13.11 -3.70 6.89
N LEU A 211 -11.97 -4.32 7.22
CA LEU A 211 -11.26 -4.07 8.47
C LEU A 211 -10.80 -2.60 8.55
N ARG A 212 -10.27 -2.04 7.45
CA ARG A 212 -9.86 -0.63 7.37
C ARG A 212 -11.01 0.31 7.67
N TYR A 213 -12.16 0.12 7.01
CA TYR A 213 -13.34 0.95 7.26
C TYR A 213 -13.88 0.76 8.68
N SER A 214 -13.82 -0.45 9.23
CA SER A 214 -14.18 -0.71 10.63
C SER A 214 -13.30 0.07 11.61
N PHE A 215 -11.98 0.14 11.37
CA PHE A 215 -11.07 0.97 12.18
C PHE A 215 -11.37 2.46 12.07
N GLN A 216 -11.66 2.95 10.85
CA GLN A 216 -12.05 4.35 10.64
C GLN A 216 -13.34 4.71 11.37
N ILE A 217 -14.35 3.84 11.33
CA ILE A 217 -15.61 4.02 12.08
C ILE A 217 -15.33 4.06 13.58
N LEU A 218 -14.50 3.14 14.09
CA LEU A 218 -14.14 3.13 15.51
C LEU A 218 -13.42 4.42 15.93
N CYS A 219 -12.52 4.93 15.09
CA CYS A 219 -11.84 6.21 15.31
C CYS A 219 -12.87 7.37 15.36
N LEU A 220 -13.81 7.42 14.42
CA LEU A 220 -14.87 8.43 14.40
C LEU A 220 -15.77 8.36 15.63
N LEU A 221 -16.12 7.16 16.09
CA LEU A 221 -16.90 6.97 17.32
C LEU A 221 -16.13 7.47 18.55
N GLY A 222 -14.85 7.12 18.66
CA GLY A 222 -13.98 7.58 19.75
C GLY A 222 -13.87 9.11 19.78
N VAL A 223 -13.60 9.73 18.64
CA VAL A 223 -13.53 11.20 18.51
C VAL A 223 -14.89 11.83 18.81
N GLY A 224 -16.00 11.24 18.34
CA GLY A 224 -17.34 11.74 18.60
C GLY A 224 -17.74 11.73 20.08
N ILE A 225 -17.42 10.64 20.79
CA ILE A 225 -17.60 10.54 22.25
C ILE A 225 -16.80 11.65 22.95
N CYS A 226 -15.56 11.89 22.53
CA CYS A 226 -14.71 12.92 23.11
C CYS A 226 -15.26 14.34 22.88
N ILE A 227 -15.72 14.64 21.66
CA ILE A 227 -16.37 15.91 21.33
C ILE A 227 -17.61 16.10 22.22
N PHE A 228 -18.43 15.06 22.37
CA PHE A 228 -19.62 15.11 23.20
C PHE A 228 -19.29 15.41 24.68
N PHE A 229 -18.32 14.70 25.26
CA PHE A 229 -17.87 14.96 26.63
C PHE A 229 -17.25 16.35 26.79
N TYR A 230 -16.40 16.77 25.84
CA TYR A 230 -15.80 18.10 25.81
C TYR A 230 -16.86 19.19 25.85
N LEU A 231 -17.85 19.09 24.97
CA LEU A 231 -18.92 20.08 24.87
C LEU A 231 -19.82 20.08 26.10
N THR A 232 -20.15 18.91 26.67
CA THR A 232 -20.96 18.78 27.88
C THR A 232 -20.29 19.45 29.08
N LEU A 233 -18.99 19.21 29.27
CA LEU A 233 -18.24 19.78 30.40
C LEU A 233 -17.86 21.24 30.19
N SER A 234 -17.82 21.73 28.95
CA SER A 234 -17.64 23.15 28.63
C SER A 234 -18.92 24.00 28.78
N GLN A 235 -20.08 23.39 29.04
CA GLN A 235 -21.37 24.09 29.09
C GLN A 235 -21.38 25.26 30.08
N SER A 236 -20.84 25.08 31.28
CA SER A 236 -20.77 26.15 32.29
C SER A 236 -19.93 27.34 31.82
N THR A 237 -18.81 27.07 31.15
CA THR A 237 -17.96 28.13 30.59
C THR A 237 -18.62 28.85 29.41
N ASN A 238 -19.34 28.11 28.56
CA ASN A 238 -20.07 28.70 27.43
C ASN A 238 -21.25 29.54 27.91
N TYR A 239 -21.93 29.13 28.98
CA TYR A 239 -22.98 29.89 29.63
C TYR A 239 -22.45 31.23 30.19
N LEU A 240 -21.31 31.21 30.88
CA LEU A 240 -20.65 32.45 31.35
C LEU A 240 -20.27 33.38 30.20
N LYS A 241 -19.68 32.84 29.13
CA LYS A 241 -19.34 33.62 27.91
C LYS A 241 -20.59 34.27 27.29
N LYS A 242 -21.71 33.54 27.26
CA LYS A 242 -22.99 34.04 26.79
C LYS A 242 -23.51 35.19 27.66
N ILE A 243 -23.47 35.07 28.99
CA ILE A 243 -23.91 36.14 29.92
C ILE A 243 -23.09 37.42 29.73
N ILE A 244 -21.78 37.28 29.51
CA ILE A 244 -20.86 38.42 29.28
C ILE A 244 -21.12 39.09 27.90
N GLY A 245 -22.00 38.52 27.07
CA GLY A 245 -22.37 39.07 25.77
C GLY A 245 -21.43 38.65 24.64
N ILE A 246 -20.59 37.64 24.84
CA ILE A 246 -19.73 37.11 23.76
C ILE A 246 -20.61 36.37 22.75
N SER A 247 -20.50 36.76 21.48
CA SER A 247 -21.30 36.17 20.42
C SER A 247 -21.02 34.66 20.28
N ARG A 248 -22.07 33.87 20.04
CA ARG A 248 -21.99 32.43 19.77
C ARG A 248 -20.94 32.10 18.70
N ASN A 249 -20.94 32.87 17.61
CA ASN A 249 -20.08 32.62 16.46
C ASN A 249 -18.61 32.86 16.81
N THR A 250 -18.32 33.86 17.66
CA THR A 250 -16.96 34.10 18.17
C THR A 250 -16.46 32.88 18.96
N VAL A 251 -17.27 32.37 19.90
CA VAL A 251 -16.91 31.19 20.71
C VAL A 251 -16.71 29.95 19.85
N LEU A 252 -17.61 29.71 18.89
CA LEU A 252 -17.51 28.57 17.96
C LEU A 252 -16.21 28.61 17.16
N ILE A 253 -15.88 29.76 16.56
CA ILE A 253 -14.69 29.91 15.72
C ILE A 253 -13.41 29.73 16.53
N GLU A 254 -13.33 30.28 17.74
CA GLU A 254 -12.16 30.11 18.62
C GLU A 254 -11.92 28.64 18.99
N GLU A 255 -12.98 27.95 19.43
CA GLU A 255 -12.87 26.56 19.88
C GLU A 255 -12.54 25.62 18.70
N ILE A 256 -13.13 25.84 17.51
CA ILE A 256 -12.79 25.10 16.28
C ILE A 256 -11.34 25.34 15.86
N LYS A 257 -10.89 26.60 15.83
CA LYS A 257 -9.51 26.94 15.47
C LYS A 257 -8.52 26.23 16.37
N GLN A 258 -8.78 26.24 17.68
CA GLN A 258 -7.90 25.61 18.66
C GLN A 258 -7.85 24.09 18.48
N LEU A 259 -9.00 23.42 18.30
CA LEU A 259 -9.05 21.97 18.09
C LEU A 259 -8.40 21.55 16.75
N LEU A 260 -8.73 22.23 15.66
CA LEU A 260 -8.17 21.93 14.34
C LEU A 260 -6.66 22.15 14.29
N ALA A 261 -6.14 23.21 14.93
CA ALA A 261 -4.71 23.45 14.99
C ALA A 261 -3.97 22.29 15.68
N VAL A 262 -4.50 21.80 16.81
CA VAL A 262 -3.88 20.66 17.52
C VAL A 262 -3.98 19.38 16.70
N TRP A 263 -5.15 19.06 16.16
CA TRP A 263 -5.35 17.84 15.36
C TRP A 263 -4.50 17.81 14.08
N LEU A 264 -4.28 18.95 13.44
CA LEU A 264 -3.37 19.07 12.30
C LEU A 264 -1.92 18.80 12.72
N VAL A 265 -1.46 19.42 13.81
CA VAL A 265 -0.11 19.19 14.34
C VAL A 265 0.09 17.72 14.72
N GLU A 266 -0.87 17.11 15.41
CA GLU A 266 -0.83 15.68 15.77
C GLU A 266 -0.78 14.78 14.54
N SER A 267 -1.57 15.08 13.50
CA SER A 267 -1.58 14.32 12.25
C SER A 267 -0.23 14.37 11.53
N VAL A 268 0.40 15.54 11.48
CA VAL A 268 1.73 15.72 10.89
C VAL A 268 2.81 15.01 11.72
N LEU A 269 2.73 15.09 13.05
CA LEU A 269 3.66 14.41 13.95
C LEU A 269 3.59 12.89 13.77
N VAL A 270 2.37 12.31 13.74
CA VAL A 270 2.19 10.86 13.53
C VAL A 270 2.75 10.43 12.18
N LEU A 271 2.47 11.18 11.11
CA LEU A 271 3.02 10.90 9.78
C LEU A 271 4.55 10.92 9.80
N THR A 272 5.16 11.89 10.49
CA THR A 272 6.62 12.01 10.62
C THR A 272 7.21 10.84 11.41
N ILE A 273 6.61 10.49 12.55
CA ILE A 273 7.05 9.39 13.42
C ILE A 273 6.98 8.05 12.70
N LEU A 274 5.99 7.84 11.85
CA LEU A 274 5.87 6.61 11.06
C LEU A 274 6.76 6.64 9.82
N TYR A 275 6.91 7.79 9.17
CA TYR A 275 7.72 7.89 7.97
C TYR A 275 9.18 7.49 8.21
N PHE A 276 9.81 7.97 9.28
CA PHE A 276 11.23 7.71 9.55
C PHE A 276 11.62 6.23 9.70
N PRO A 277 11.00 5.44 10.61
CA PRO A 277 11.35 4.03 10.80
C PRO A 277 10.95 3.18 9.59
N PHE A 278 9.90 3.57 8.86
CA PHE A 278 9.38 2.77 7.76
C PHE A 278 9.85 3.24 6.38
N LYS A 279 10.64 4.32 6.28
CA LYS A 279 11.14 4.89 5.01
C LYS A 279 11.73 3.83 4.06
N LYS A 280 12.47 2.85 4.60
CA LYS A 280 13.08 1.76 3.82
C LYS A 280 12.05 0.84 3.15
N TYR A 281 10.92 0.61 3.79
CA TYR A 281 9.82 -0.22 3.29
C TYR A 281 8.84 0.56 2.41
N ILE A 282 8.87 1.89 2.49
CA ILE A 282 7.91 2.77 1.84
C ILE A 282 8.50 3.37 0.54
N TYR A 283 9.83 3.42 0.33
CA TYR A 283 10.52 4.25 -0.68
C TYR A 283 9.86 4.38 -2.07
N ASP A 284 9.36 3.30 -2.68
CA ASP A 284 8.74 3.35 -4.01
C ASP A 284 7.19 3.41 -3.99
N SER A 285 6.57 3.20 -2.82
CA SER A 285 5.11 3.24 -2.62
C SER A 285 4.66 4.39 -1.68
N ILE A 286 5.58 5.32 -1.34
CA ILE A 286 5.34 6.53 -0.54
C ILE A 286 4.10 7.24 -1.05
N HIS A 287 3.95 7.37 -2.37
CA HIS A 287 2.85 8.14 -2.93
C HIS A 287 1.48 7.51 -2.63
N SER A 288 1.32 6.20 -2.80
CA SER A 288 0.05 5.52 -2.53
C SER A 288 -0.29 5.48 -1.04
N PHE A 289 0.68 5.12 -0.18
CA PHE A 289 0.48 5.12 1.27
C PHE A 289 0.13 6.52 1.78
N THR A 290 0.93 7.53 1.41
CA THR A 290 0.77 8.91 1.88
C THR A 290 -0.54 9.51 1.40
N THR A 291 -0.93 9.27 0.13
CA THR A 291 -2.20 9.78 -0.41
C THR A 291 -3.41 9.14 0.26
N ASN A 292 -3.37 7.82 0.50
CA ASN A 292 -4.46 7.12 1.19
C ASN A 292 -4.58 7.51 2.67
N TYR A 293 -3.45 7.69 3.36
CA TYR A 293 -3.45 8.18 4.73
C TYR A 293 -3.96 9.61 4.82
N ILE A 294 -3.46 10.54 3.98
CA ILE A 294 -3.89 11.94 3.96
C ILE A 294 -5.39 12.03 3.67
N SER A 295 -5.89 11.31 2.67
CA SER A 295 -7.32 11.34 2.33
C SER A 295 -8.20 10.80 3.47
N SER A 296 -7.78 9.70 4.12
CA SER A 296 -8.47 9.17 5.29
C SER A 296 -8.45 10.13 6.48
N GLN A 297 -7.30 10.73 6.78
CA GLN A 297 -7.15 11.65 7.91
C GLN A 297 -7.94 12.94 7.67
N PHE A 298 -7.95 13.43 6.43
CA PHE A 298 -8.79 14.55 6.02
C PHE A 298 -10.28 14.25 6.26
N LEU A 299 -10.75 13.05 5.87
CA LEU A 299 -12.13 12.62 6.13
C LEU A 299 -12.45 12.58 7.63
N ILE A 300 -11.54 12.07 8.47
CA ILE A 300 -11.72 12.06 9.93
C ILE A 300 -11.83 13.47 10.49
N ILE A 301 -10.92 14.38 10.11
CA ILE A 301 -10.90 15.77 10.58
C ILE A 301 -12.18 16.51 10.14
N CYS A 302 -12.59 16.39 8.88
CA CYS A 302 -13.80 17.03 8.36
C CYS A 302 -15.06 16.51 9.06
N SER A 303 -15.14 15.19 9.28
CA SER A 303 -16.27 14.57 9.98
C SER A 303 -16.33 15.02 11.45
N ALA A 304 -15.18 15.04 12.13
CA ALA A 304 -15.06 15.50 13.50
C ALA A 304 -15.43 16.98 13.65
N ALA A 305 -14.96 17.85 12.75
CA ALA A 305 -15.31 19.28 12.73
C ALA A 305 -16.81 19.49 12.50
N THR A 306 -17.41 18.75 11.56
CA THR A 306 -18.85 18.81 11.29
C THR A 306 -19.66 18.39 12.52
N LEU A 307 -19.29 17.27 13.15
CA LEU A 307 -19.94 16.78 14.36
C LEU A 307 -19.79 17.78 15.52
N PHE A 308 -18.61 18.39 15.69
CA PHE A 308 -18.37 19.43 16.67
C PHE A 308 -19.30 20.62 16.48
N ILE A 309 -19.40 21.14 15.25
CA ILE A 309 -20.30 22.27 14.92
C ILE A 309 -21.74 21.94 15.28
N LEU A 310 -22.24 20.77 14.86
CA LEU A 310 -23.62 20.35 15.12
C LEU A 310 -23.91 20.22 16.62
N LEU A 311 -23.03 19.55 17.37
CA LEU A 311 -23.21 19.38 18.80
C LEU A 311 -23.05 20.69 19.57
N PHE A 312 -22.16 21.58 19.13
CA PHE A 312 -22.01 22.91 19.71
C PHE A 312 -23.27 23.73 19.54
N LEU A 313 -23.80 23.82 18.30
CA LEU A 313 -25.04 24.56 18.01
C LEU A 313 -26.23 24.01 18.81
N ARG A 314 -26.33 22.68 18.92
CA ARG A 314 -27.37 22.02 19.74
C ARG A 314 -27.24 22.41 21.21
N ASN A 315 -26.03 22.36 21.77
CA ASN A 315 -25.80 22.70 23.17
C ASN A 315 -26.01 24.19 23.44
N TRP A 316 -25.63 25.07 22.50
CA TRP A 316 -25.85 26.50 22.62
C TRP A 316 -27.34 26.85 22.62
N ARG A 317 -28.13 26.24 21.72
CA ARG A 317 -29.59 26.40 21.71
C ARG A 317 -30.24 26.02 23.05
N LYS A 318 -29.77 24.94 23.69
CA LYS A 318 -30.24 24.59 25.04
C LYS A 318 -29.94 25.66 26.09
N LEU A 319 -28.87 26.43 25.93
CA LEU A 319 -28.60 27.58 26.80
C LEU A 319 -29.54 28.76 26.52
N ASP A 320 -30.19 28.82 25.36
CA ASP A 320 -31.21 29.82 25.02
C ASP A 320 -32.58 29.47 25.63
N GLU A 321 -32.77 28.22 26.04
CA GLU A 321 -34.01 27.70 26.65
C GLU A 321 -34.00 27.75 28.20
N ILE A 322 -32.90 28.23 28.81
CA ILE A 322 -32.69 28.40 30.27
C ILE A 322 -32.67 29.89 30.61
#